data_AF-A0AAW0CB00-F1
#
_entry.id   AF-A0AAW0CB00-F1
#
_cell.length_a   1.000
_cell.length_b   1.000
_cell.length_c   1.000
_cell.angle_alpha   90.00
_cell.angle_beta   90.00
_cell.angle_gamma   90.00
#
_symmetry.space_group_name_H-M   'P 1'
#
loop_
_entity.id
_entity.type
_entity.pdbx_description
1 polymer ?
#
loop_
_entity_poly.entity_id
_entity_poly.type
_entity_poly.pdbx_seq_one_letter_code
_entity_poly.pdbx_strand_id
1 'polypeptide(L)'
;MSNGLPPNLAALCQAIHDASEEDRAHPGEINEDIEAEGETLPDDSVYDMSQLQEHLLDASKGVTNETDKEYRRLMNQCLQFLKMNKLIKEDDKFFSKTPSAVVPVCICAWIMHECDEQDIDGIEKHYTIPRASYNHAQKMRAAMTYAFGRLHGLGSLPWHESELTGRMVGNPSVSETVATYMTSLRRRKVRVGETATSARAITQETLLKLYMFNNQPEIAKVKEYKPGSRKATKEPHEWGGARARRLLTLAYVLAFLCLLRFDEVPKIQVHDIEWVSDTCIKLTLPFRKTSQFGGVKPFYLHLFPPHLAHLCPIRALANWIEVADITDGFLFRKMASGDRVSMENAHMTSECFLEMFRNNLLDIGTDSAPYGTHSFRRGGCQWLYTCCRWGLPRICDWGGWSTEFSNVTIVKYLISYADEPSERREDYMNPNRPPALKCFSCGRTCHCI
;
A
#
# COMPACT_ATOMS: atom_id res chain seq x y z
N MET A 1 -64.99 -39.15 12.13
CA MET A 1 -63.71 -38.86 12.81
C MET A 1 -62.93 -37.93 11.93
N SER A 2 -62.90 -36.69 12.37
CA SER A 2 -62.18 -35.54 11.84
C SER A 2 -60.72 -35.55 12.32
N ASN A 3 -59.85 -35.03 11.46
CA ASN A 3 -58.61 -34.30 11.76
C ASN A 3 -57.40 -35.12 12.26
N GLY A 4 -56.16 -34.84 11.83
CA GLY A 4 -55.70 -33.72 11.03
C GLY A 4 -54.22 -33.87 10.66
N LEU A 5 -53.89 -33.33 9.48
CA LEU A 5 -52.52 -33.07 9.04
C LEU A 5 -52.02 -31.73 9.64
N PRO A 6 -50.68 -31.56 9.75
CA PRO A 6 -50.04 -30.50 10.54
C PRO A 6 -50.17 -29.05 10.00
N PRO A 7 -49.93 -28.03 10.85
CA PRO A 7 -50.53 -26.69 10.78
C PRO A 7 -49.95 -25.68 9.76
N ASN A 8 -49.06 -26.07 8.85
CA ASN A 8 -48.37 -25.11 7.96
C ASN A 8 -48.72 -25.21 6.46
N LEU A 9 -49.73 -26.00 6.08
CA LEU A 9 -50.23 -26.05 4.69
C LEU A 9 -51.57 -25.32 4.46
N ALA A 10 -52.33 -25.01 5.52
CA ALA A 10 -53.60 -24.30 5.40
C ALA A 10 -53.42 -22.77 5.17
N ALA A 11 -52.30 -22.19 5.60
CA ALA A 11 -52.00 -20.78 5.37
C ALA A 11 -51.51 -20.46 3.94
N LEU A 12 -51.01 -21.46 3.20
CA LEU A 12 -50.52 -21.26 1.83
C LEU A 12 -51.65 -21.29 0.77
N CYS A 13 -52.78 -21.94 1.07
CA CYS A 13 -53.91 -22.03 0.14
C CYS A 13 -54.88 -20.83 0.20
N GLN A 14 -54.86 -20.04 1.29
CA GLN A 14 -55.69 -18.83 1.40
C GLN A 14 -55.07 -17.60 0.70
N ALA A 15 -53.75 -17.57 0.49
CA ALA A 15 -53.06 -16.45 -0.18
C ALA A 15 -52.97 -16.60 -1.72
N ILE A 16 -53.32 -17.77 -2.27
CA ILE A 16 -53.27 -18.06 -3.71
C ILE A 16 -54.66 -17.92 -4.36
N HIS A 17 -55.74 -17.84 -3.57
CA HIS A 17 -57.11 -17.72 -4.08
C HIS A 17 -57.73 -16.30 -4.05
N ASP A 18 -57.05 -15.32 -3.45
CA ASP A 18 -57.54 -13.92 -3.36
C ASP A 18 -56.87 -12.96 -4.37
N ALA A 19 -56.16 -13.46 -5.39
CA ALA A 19 -55.51 -12.64 -6.43
C ALA A 19 -55.92 -13.01 -7.86
N SER A 20 -57.13 -13.50 -8.05
CA SER A 20 -57.71 -13.71 -9.37
C SER A 20 -59.12 -13.12 -9.43
N GLU A 21 -59.29 -12.11 -10.29
CA GLU A 21 -60.57 -11.56 -10.78
C GLU A 21 -61.15 -10.29 -10.11
N GLU A 22 -60.31 -9.30 -9.78
CA GLU A 22 -60.72 -7.88 -9.85
C GLU A 22 -60.03 -7.06 -10.97
N ASP A 23 -59.11 -7.65 -11.75
CA ASP A 23 -58.48 -7.00 -12.92
C ASP A 23 -58.83 -7.71 -14.24
N ARG A 24 -60.10 -7.62 -14.68
CA ARG A 24 -60.48 -7.92 -16.07
C ARG A 24 -60.91 -6.64 -16.76
N ALA A 25 -60.02 -6.05 -17.55
CA ALA A 25 -60.29 -4.90 -18.39
C ALA A 25 -61.42 -5.20 -19.41
N HIS A 26 -62.32 -4.22 -19.57
CA HIS A 26 -63.43 -4.27 -20.53
C HIS A 26 -62.94 -4.09 -21.97
N PRO A 27 -63.54 -4.72 -23.00
CA PRO A 27 -63.10 -4.66 -24.40
C PRO A 27 -63.27 -3.31 -25.11
N GLY A 28 -63.58 -2.23 -24.38
CA GLY A 28 -63.82 -0.88 -24.90
C GLY A 28 -62.68 0.12 -24.65
N GLU A 29 -61.72 -0.19 -23.79
CA GLU A 29 -60.61 0.72 -23.45
C GLU A 29 -59.33 0.45 -24.27
N ILE A 30 -59.33 -0.59 -25.12
CA ILE A 30 -58.16 -1.00 -25.91
C ILE A 30 -57.99 -0.16 -27.19
N ASN A 31 -58.99 0.65 -27.57
CA ASN A 31 -58.95 1.45 -28.80
C ASN A 31 -58.60 2.93 -28.60
N GLU A 32 -58.49 3.43 -27.37
CA GLU A 32 -58.03 4.81 -27.11
C GLU A 32 -56.53 4.87 -26.74
N ASP A 33 -55.95 3.78 -26.23
CA ASP A 33 -54.51 3.73 -25.91
C ASP A 33 -53.62 3.42 -27.14
N ILE A 34 -54.17 2.81 -28.19
CA ILE A 34 -53.41 2.48 -29.42
C ILE A 34 -53.18 3.73 -30.30
N GLU A 35 -53.94 4.81 -30.13
CA GLU A 35 -53.70 6.08 -30.84
C GLU A 35 -52.76 7.04 -30.07
N ALA A 36 -52.35 6.71 -28.84
CA ALA A 36 -51.39 7.50 -28.05
C ALA A 36 -49.95 6.95 -28.10
N GLU A 37 -49.74 5.70 -28.50
CA GLU A 37 -48.41 5.11 -28.73
C GLU A 37 -47.88 5.33 -30.16
N GLY A 38 -48.50 6.25 -30.89
CA GLY A 38 -48.17 6.60 -32.27
C GLY A 38 -47.54 7.97 -32.44
N GLU A 39 -46.68 8.46 -31.53
CA GLU A 39 -45.80 9.62 -31.79
C GLU A 39 -44.74 9.84 -30.68
N THR A 40 -43.83 8.89 -30.50
CA THR A 40 -42.46 9.25 -30.07
C THR A 40 -41.49 8.48 -30.94
N LEU A 41 -41.18 9.07 -32.10
CA LEU A 41 -39.93 8.79 -32.77
C LEU A 41 -38.81 8.94 -31.70
N PRO A 42 -37.88 7.97 -31.58
CA PRO A 42 -36.70 8.19 -30.76
C PRO A 42 -36.09 9.52 -31.20
N ASP A 43 -35.88 10.44 -30.27
CA ASP A 43 -35.19 11.68 -30.56
C ASP A 43 -33.86 11.31 -31.25
N ASP A 44 -33.74 11.66 -32.53
CA ASP A 44 -32.54 11.48 -33.35
C ASP A 44 -31.38 12.36 -32.85
N SER A 45 -31.47 12.89 -31.62
CA SER A 45 -30.34 13.43 -30.90
C SER A 45 -29.39 12.28 -30.55
N VAL A 46 -28.51 11.98 -31.50
CA VAL A 46 -27.33 11.15 -31.29
C VAL A 46 -26.63 11.68 -30.05
N TYR A 47 -26.71 10.94 -28.94
CA TYR A 47 -26.00 11.26 -27.71
C TYR A 47 -24.53 11.49 -28.09
N ASP A 48 -23.93 12.62 -27.69
CA ASP A 48 -22.54 12.90 -28.06
C ASP A 48 -21.63 11.85 -27.40
N MET A 49 -21.30 10.83 -28.19
CA MET A 49 -20.46 9.72 -27.78
C MET A 49 -19.07 10.21 -27.35
N SER A 50 -18.65 11.41 -27.77
CA SER A 50 -17.41 12.05 -27.34
C SER A 50 -17.51 12.51 -25.90
N GLN A 51 -18.61 13.18 -25.51
CA GLN A 51 -18.87 13.57 -24.12
C GLN A 51 -19.05 12.36 -23.22
N LEU A 52 -19.76 11.33 -23.67
CA LEU A 52 -19.90 10.09 -22.90
C LEU A 52 -18.54 9.37 -22.75
N GLN A 53 -17.71 9.32 -23.80
CA GLN A 53 -16.35 8.77 -23.72
C GLN A 53 -15.47 9.58 -22.76
N GLU A 54 -15.57 10.90 -22.76
CA GLU A 54 -14.82 11.77 -21.85
C GLU A 54 -15.27 11.57 -20.40
N HIS A 55 -16.58 11.54 -20.14
CA HIS A 55 -17.12 11.23 -18.81
C HIS A 55 -16.74 9.83 -18.34
N LEU A 56 -16.74 8.83 -19.22
CA LEU A 56 -16.31 7.47 -18.91
C LEU A 56 -14.80 7.41 -18.63
N LEU A 57 -13.97 8.14 -19.37
CA LEU A 57 -12.53 8.27 -19.11
C LEU A 57 -12.27 8.96 -17.77
N ASP A 58 -13.03 10.01 -17.45
CA ASP A 58 -12.91 10.74 -16.18
C ASP A 58 -13.34 9.88 -14.98
N ALA A 59 -14.44 9.15 -15.13
CA ALA A 59 -14.94 8.20 -14.13
C ALA A 59 -14.05 6.95 -13.97
N SER A 60 -13.26 6.58 -14.99
CA SER A 60 -12.41 5.38 -15.01
C SER A 60 -10.91 5.63 -14.80
N LYS A 61 -10.53 6.81 -14.28
CA LYS A 61 -9.12 7.19 -14.00
C LYS A 61 -8.32 6.14 -13.22
N GLY A 62 -8.95 5.40 -12.30
CA GLY A 62 -8.31 4.29 -11.58
C GLY A 62 -7.15 4.70 -10.65
N VAL A 63 -7.01 6.01 -10.36
CA VAL A 63 -6.02 6.61 -9.46
C VAL A 63 -6.68 7.72 -8.65
N THR A 64 -6.11 8.08 -7.50
CA THR A 64 -6.62 9.21 -6.71
C THR A 64 -6.43 10.53 -7.45
N ASN A 65 -7.28 11.54 -7.18
CA ASN A 65 -7.15 12.88 -7.79
C ASN A 65 -5.76 13.51 -7.57
N GLU A 66 -5.15 13.27 -6.41
CA GLU A 66 -3.79 13.75 -6.10
C GLU A 66 -2.74 13.03 -6.95
N THR A 67 -2.92 11.73 -7.17
CA THR A 67 -2.02 10.92 -7.99
C THR A 67 -2.14 11.31 -9.46
N ASP A 68 -3.35 11.56 -9.96
CA ASP A 68 -3.59 12.05 -11.33
C ASP A 68 -2.90 13.41 -11.56
N LYS A 69 -3.06 14.37 -10.63
CA LYS A 69 -2.38 15.67 -10.69
C LYS A 69 -0.86 15.53 -10.75
N GLU A 70 -0.29 14.66 -9.93
CA GLU A 70 1.15 14.42 -9.92
C GLU A 70 1.64 13.75 -11.21
N TYR A 71 0.88 12.79 -11.75
CA TYR A 71 1.21 12.16 -13.03
C TYR A 71 1.15 13.15 -14.19
N ARG A 72 0.13 14.02 -14.25
CA ARG A 72 0.04 15.08 -15.25
C ARG A 72 1.21 16.07 -15.16
N ARG A 73 1.64 16.41 -13.94
CA ARG A 73 2.84 17.24 -13.71
C ARG A 73 4.10 16.58 -14.29
N LEU A 74 4.30 15.30 -14.02
CA LEU A 74 5.42 14.52 -14.55
C LEU A 74 5.37 14.38 -16.07
N MET A 75 4.18 14.23 -16.67
CA MET A 75 4.00 14.23 -18.12
C MET A 75 4.44 15.54 -18.77
N ASN A 76 4.06 16.67 -18.18
CA ASN A 76 4.47 17.99 -18.68
C ASN A 76 5.98 18.20 -18.59
N GLN A 77 6.60 17.77 -17.48
CA GLN A 77 8.06 17.81 -17.33
C GLN A 77 8.78 16.97 -18.39
N CYS A 78 8.26 15.77 -18.67
CA CYS A 78 8.79 14.92 -19.75
C CYS A 78 8.72 15.63 -21.11
N LEU A 79 7.57 16.19 -21.48
CA LEU A 79 7.42 16.91 -22.75
C LEU A 79 8.36 18.11 -22.86
N GLN A 80 8.48 18.91 -21.80
CA GLN A 80 9.39 20.06 -21.75
C GLN A 80 10.84 19.61 -21.95
N PHE A 81 11.26 18.55 -21.25
CA PHE A 81 12.59 17.98 -21.40
C PHE A 81 12.86 17.51 -22.84
N LEU A 82 11.92 16.77 -23.44
CA LEU A 82 12.07 16.23 -24.79
C LEU A 82 12.16 17.34 -25.85
N LYS A 83 11.36 18.41 -25.69
CA LYS A 83 11.40 19.59 -26.57
C LYS A 83 12.70 20.37 -26.42
N MET A 84 13.12 20.65 -25.17
CA MET A 84 14.33 21.42 -24.88
C MET A 84 15.59 20.74 -25.43
N ASN A 85 15.64 19.40 -25.39
CA ASN A 85 16.75 18.61 -25.92
C ASN A 85 16.57 18.21 -27.40
N LYS A 86 15.55 18.75 -28.09
CA LYS A 86 15.24 18.48 -29.51
C LYS A 86 15.09 16.99 -29.83
N LEU A 87 14.63 16.20 -28.87
CA LEU A 87 14.36 14.77 -29.04
C LEU A 87 13.01 14.52 -29.73
N ILE A 88 12.11 15.52 -29.70
CA ILE A 88 10.84 15.56 -30.42
C ILE A 88 10.67 16.92 -31.10
N LYS A 89 9.82 17.01 -32.12
CA LYS A 89 9.44 18.29 -32.75
C LYS A 89 8.46 19.06 -31.84
N GLU A 90 8.41 20.37 -31.99
CA GLU A 90 7.52 21.22 -31.17
C GLU A 90 6.03 20.85 -31.30
N ASP A 91 5.61 20.43 -32.50
CA ASP A 91 4.23 20.03 -32.79
C ASP A 91 4.01 18.52 -32.64
N ASP A 92 5.01 17.77 -32.15
CA ASP A 92 4.93 16.31 -32.08
C ASP A 92 3.96 15.85 -30.98
N LYS A 93 3.06 14.94 -31.33
CA LYS A 93 2.11 14.31 -30.40
C LYS A 93 2.77 13.10 -29.74
N PHE A 94 3.72 13.38 -28.86
CA PHE A 94 4.48 12.36 -28.13
C PHE A 94 3.55 11.39 -27.38
N PHE A 95 2.55 11.91 -26.67
CA PHE A 95 1.50 11.10 -26.09
C PHE A 95 0.35 10.96 -27.08
N SER A 96 0.21 9.76 -27.66
CA SER A 96 -0.80 9.47 -28.68
C SER A 96 -1.23 8.00 -28.64
N LYS A 97 -2.32 7.70 -29.37
CA LYS A 97 -2.80 6.31 -29.57
C LYS A 97 -1.89 5.49 -30.50
N THR A 98 -0.96 6.13 -31.19
CA THR A 98 0.01 5.50 -32.11
C THR A 98 1.41 6.05 -31.84
N PRO A 99 2.01 5.73 -30.69
CA PRO A 99 3.32 6.24 -30.33
C PRO A 99 4.40 5.74 -31.28
N SER A 100 5.40 6.58 -31.54
CA SER A 100 6.56 6.21 -32.36
C SER A 100 7.43 5.16 -31.67
N ALA A 101 8.17 4.37 -32.47
CA ALA A 101 9.09 3.35 -31.97
C ALA A 101 10.19 3.91 -31.05
N VAL A 102 10.49 5.21 -31.12
CA VAL A 102 11.51 5.89 -30.30
C VAL A 102 11.04 6.22 -28.88
N VAL A 103 9.73 6.17 -28.59
CA VAL A 103 9.17 6.59 -27.31
C VAL A 103 9.80 5.89 -26.10
N PRO A 104 10.05 4.56 -26.09
CA PRO A 104 10.79 3.91 -25.01
C PRO A 104 12.15 4.53 -24.71
N VAL A 105 12.89 4.91 -25.75
CA VAL A 105 14.21 5.53 -25.64
C VAL A 105 14.09 6.93 -25.06
N CYS A 106 13.10 7.71 -25.50
CA CYS A 106 12.80 9.03 -24.94
C CYS A 106 12.45 8.97 -23.44
N ILE A 107 11.66 7.96 -23.02
CA ILE A 107 11.37 7.73 -21.59
C ILE A 107 12.65 7.44 -20.82
N CYS A 108 13.52 6.56 -21.33
CA CYS A 108 14.81 6.27 -20.70
C CYS A 108 15.70 7.51 -20.63
N ALA A 109 15.76 8.32 -21.69
CA ALA A 109 16.55 9.55 -21.76
C ALA A 109 16.11 10.57 -20.70
N TRP A 110 14.80 10.76 -20.53
CA TRP A 110 14.28 11.64 -19.49
C TRP A 110 14.60 11.14 -18.08
N ILE A 111 14.42 9.84 -17.82
CA ILE A 111 14.80 9.24 -16.53
C ILE A 111 16.31 9.35 -16.29
N MET A 112 17.11 9.18 -17.34
CA MET A 112 18.57 9.32 -17.29
C MET A 112 18.98 10.75 -16.91
N HIS A 113 18.39 11.75 -17.54
CA HIS A 113 18.64 13.15 -17.24
C HIS A 113 18.30 13.53 -15.79
N GLU A 114 17.18 13.05 -15.26
CA GLU A 114 16.76 13.43 -13.90
C GLU A 114 17.46 12.62 -12.80
N CYS A 115 17.71 11.33 -13.05
CA CYS A 115 18.06 10.38 -11.98
C CYS A 115 19.49 9.84 -12.08
N ASP A 116 20.10 9.79 -13.26
CA ASP A 116 21.38 9.10 -13.46
C ASP A 116 22.59 10.02 -13.33
N GLU A 117 23.76 9.41 -13.11
CA GLU A 117 25.04 10.11 -13.11
C GLU A 117 25.44 10.55 -14.51
N GLN A 118 25.07 9.76 -15.51
CA GLN A 118 25.25 10.07 -16.92
C GLN A 118 24.09 10.93 -17.42
N ASP A 119 24.39 11.88 -18.29
CA ASP A 119 23.38 12.59 -19.07
C ASP A 119 23.15 11.94 -20.44
N ILE A 120 22.17 12.43 -21.18
CA ILE A 120 21.80 11.91 -22.50
C ILE A 120 22.93 11.95 -23.53
N ASP A 121 23.90 12.86 -23.35
CA ASP A 121 25.09 12.97 -24.19
C ASP A 121 26.18 11.94 -23.84
N GLY A 122 25.93 11.08 -22.85
CA GLY A 122 26.89 10.10 -22.34
C GLY A 122 27.96 10.70 -21.40
N ILE A 123 27.89 12.00 -21.13
CA ILE A 123 28.81 12.71 -20.23
C ILE A 123 28.35 12.53 -18.78
N GLU A 124 29.29 12.27 -17.88
CA GLU A 124 29.02 12.25 -16.44
C GLU A 124 28.73 13.66 -15.92
N LYS A 125 27.59 13.82 -15.26
CA LYS A 125 27.20 15.05 -14.59
C LYS A 125 28.15 15.35 -13.45
N HIS A 126 28.48 16.63 -13.30
CA HIS A 126 29.27 17.10 -12.16
C HIS A 126 28.56 16.78 -10.83
N TYR A 127 29.33 16.48 -9.77
CA TYR A 127 28.79 16.05 -8.47
C TYR A 127 27.89 17.09 -7.79
N THR A 128 27.97 18.36 -8.20
CA THR A 128 27.12 19.46 -7.67
C THR A 128 25.71 19.45 -8.24
N ILE A 129 25.46 18.72 -9.33
CA ILE A 129 24.13 18.63 -9.93
C ILE A 129 23.30 17.62 -9.13
N PRO A 130 22.20 18.06 -8.49
CA PRO A 130 21.36 17.16 -7.70
C PRO A 130 20.72 16.11 -8.61
N ARG A 131 20.68 14.86 -8.14
CA ARG A 131 20.11 13.71 -8.87
C ARG A 131 18.91 13.19 -8.11
N ALA A 132 17.81 12.96 -8.82
CA ALA A 132 16.63 12.40 -8.22
C ALA A 132 16.84 10.92 -7.84
N SER A 133 16.07 10.45 -6.86
CA SER A 133 16.16 9.08 -6.34
C SER A 133 15.59 8.04 -7.33
N TYR A 134 15.95 6.78 -7.14
CA TYR A 134 15.33 5.66 -7.86
C TYR A 134 13.81 5.62 -7.64
N ASN A 135 13.31 6.03 -6.47
CA ASN A 135 11.88 6.19 -6.23
C ASN A 135 11.24 7.24 -7.14
N HIS A 136 11.94 8.33 -7.41
CA HIS A 136 11.47 9.32 -8.36
C HIS A 136 11.43 8.74 -9.77
N ALA A 137 12.49 8.02 -10.20
CA ALA A 137 12.49 7.29 -11.48
C ALA A 137 11.30 6.31 -11.61
N GLN A 138 10.95 5.60 -10.53
CA GLN A 138 9.77 4.72 -10.53
C GLN A 138 8.46 5.49 -10.72
N LYS A 139 8.33 6.67 -10.10
CA LYS A 139 7.16 7.56 -10.29
C LYS A 139 7.10 8.10 -11.72
N MET A 140 8.22 8.51 -12.28
CA MET A 140 8.33 8.95 -13.69
C MET A 140 7.83 7.85 -14.64
N ARG A 141 8.33 6.62 -14.48
CA ARG A 141 7.86 5.47 -15.27
C ARG A 141 6.37 5.17 -15.05
N ALA A 142 5.88 5.24 -13.81
CA ALA A 142 4.47 5.01 -13.51
C ALA A 142 3.56 6.05 -14.19
N ALA A 143 3.98 7.32 -14.20
CA ALA A 143 3.29 8.38 -14.92
C ALA A 143 3.23 8.12 -16.43
N MET A 144 4.33 7.65 -17.04
CA MET A 144 4.32 7.25 -18.46
C MET A 144 3.41 6.05 -18.71
N THR A 145 3.44 5.05 -17.83
CA THR A 145 2.55 3.87 -17.92
C THR A 145 1.08 4.29 -17.86
N TYR A 146 0.75 5.22 -16.95
CA TYR A 146 -0.59 5.81 -16.83
C TYR A 146 -0.98 6.61 -18.08
N ALA A 147 -0.09 7.46 -18.57
CA ALA A 147 -0.33 8.27 -19.77
C ALA A 147 -0.66 7.40 -20.98
N PHE A 148 0.26 6.52 -21.38
CA PHE A 148 0.07 5.67 -22.54
C PHE A 148 -1.05 4.65 -22.35
N GLY A 149 -1.14 4.05 -21.15
CA GLY A 149 -2.08 2.98 -20.88
C GLY A 149 -3.53 3.47 -20.74
N ARG A 150 -3.76 4.49 -19.91
CA ARG A 150 -5.10 4.97 -19.57
C ARG A 150 -5.53 6.15 -20.43
N LEU A 151 -4.73 7.23 -20.46
CA LEU A 151 -5.12 8.45 -21.19
C LEU A 151 -5.16 8.23 -22.71
N HIS A 152 -4.27 7.37 -23.23
CA HIS A 152 -4.20 7.04 -24.66
C HIS A 152 -4.69 5.64 -25.01
N GLY A 153 -5.26 4.90 -24.06
CA GLY A 153 -5.97 3.64 -24.33
C GLY A 153 -5.10 2.47 -24.82
N LEU A 154 -3.78 2.50 -24.64
CA LEU A 154 -2.89 1.40 -25.03
C LEU A 154 -2.86 0.25 -24.02
N GLY A 155 -3.50 0.44 -22.86
CA GLY A 155 -3.59 -0.55 -21.79
C GLY A 155 -2.24 -0.93 -21.20
N SER A 156 -2.13 -2.20 -20.82
CA SER A 156 -0.93 -2.82 -20.23
C SER A 156 -0.27 -3.84 -21.15
N LEU A 157 -0.60 -3.81 -22.45
CA LEU A 157 -0.04 -4.74 -23.42
C LEU A 157 1.48 -4.52 -23.54
N PRO A 158 2.30 -5.59 -23.60
CA PRO A 158 3.71 -5.48 -23.87
C PRO A 158 3.97 -4.70 -25.15
N TRP A 159 4.98 -3.83 -25.15
CA TRP A 159 5.39 -3.08 -26.34
C TRP A 159 6.04 -4.03 -27.35
N HIS A 160 5.43 -4.20 -28.52
CA HIS A 160 5.91 -5.08 -29.59
C HIS A 160 5.50 -4.56 -30.96
N GLU A 161 6.17 -5.03 -32.01
CA GLU A 161 5.76 -4.78 -33.38
C GLU A 161 4.64 -5.75 -33.76
N SER A 162 3.54 -5.21 -34.28
CA SER A 162 2.41 -6.02 -34.75
C SER A 162 2.76 -6.69 -36.08
N GLU A 163 2.77 -8.02 -36.08
CA GLU A 163 3.04 -8.83 -37.29
C GLU A 163 2.09 -8.52 -38.46
N LEU A 164 0.87 -8.05 -38.17
CA LEU A 164 -0.16 -7.73 -39.16
C LEU A 164 0.01 -6.33 -39.77
N THR A 165 0.51 -5.36 -39.01
CA THR A 165 0.51 -3.95 -39.42
C THR A 165 1.90 -3.34 -39.56
N GLY A 166 2.95 -4.02 -39.06
CA GLY A 166 4.32 -3.49 -38.98
C GLY A 166 4.44 -2.26 -38.07
N ARG A 167 3.41 -1.97 -37.26
CA ARG A 167 3.38 -0.83 -36.34
C ARG A 167 3.65 -1.30 -34.92
N MET A 168 4.24 -0.42 -34.13
CA MET A 168 4.41 -0.67 -32.71
C MET A 168 3.07 -0.56 -31.97
N VAL A 169 2.76 -1.58 -31.17
CA VAL A 169 1.53 -1.71 -30.39
C VAL A 169 1.88 -2.02 -28.93
N GLY A 170 0.99 -1.63 -28.03
CA GLY A 170 1.14 -1.80 -26.59
C GLY A 170 1.64 -0.54 -25.90
N ASN A 171 2.06 -0.66 -24.65
CA ASN A 171 2.45 0.50 -23.84
C ASN A 171 3.99 0.67 -23.84
N PRO A 172 4.54 1.77 -24.40
CA PRO A 172 5.98 2.00 -24.48
C PRO A 172 6.71 1.94 -23.13
N SER A 173 6.04 2.29 -22.03
CA SER A 173 6.60 2.30 -20.68
C SER A 173 6.76 0.90 -20.05
N VAL A 174 6.16 -0.12 -20.66
CA VAL A 174 6.35 -1.53 -20.28
C VAL A 174 7.26 -2.28 -21.25
N SER A 175 7.91 -1.59 -22.18
CA SER A 175 8.91 -2.18 -23.08
C SER A 175 10.10 -2.79 -22.34
N GLU A 176 10.77 -3.73 -23.00
CA GLU A 176 12.02 -4.32 -22.54
C GLU A 176 13.10 -3.26 -22.33
N THR A 177 13.21 -2.29 -23.24
CA THR A 177 14.17 -1.17 -23.14
C THR A 177 14.04 -0.43 -21.82
N VAL A 178 12.81 -0.02 -21.46
CA VAL A 178 12.56 0.71 -20.20
C VAL A 178 12.78 -0.19 -18.98
N ALA A 179 12.36 -1.46 -19.04
CA ALA A 179 12.53 -2.40 -17.94
C ALA A 179 14.01 -2.70 -17.63
N THR A 180 14.81 -2.94 -18.68
CA THR A 180 16.25 -3.20 -18.59
C THR A 180 17.00 -1.97 -18.11
N TYR A 181 16.64 -0.77 -18.61
CA TYR A 181 17.23 0.48 -18.14
C TYR A 181 16.95 0.72 -16.65
N MET A 182 15.69 0.59 -16.20
CA MET A 182 15.33 0.77 -14.79
C MET A 182 16.06 -0.21 -13.87
N THR A 183 16.22 -1.47 -14.30
CA THR A 183 16.97 -2.47 -13.54
C THR A 183 18.44 -2.08 -13.40
N SER A 184 19.03 -1.54 -14.47
CA SER A 184 20.43 -1.09 -14.48
C SER A 184 20.62 0.18 -13.65
N LEU A 185 19.71 1.15 -13.77
CA LEU A 185 19.68 2.36 -12.96
C LEU A 185 19.62 2.01 -11.47
N ARG A 186 18.75 1.07 -11.08
CA ARG A 186 18.67 0.59 -9.69
C ARG A 186 20.01 0.09 -9.17
N ARG A 187 20.72 -0.73 -9.96
CA ARG A 187 22.04 -1.26 -9.59
C ARG A 187 23.07 -0.15 -9.43
N ARG A 188 23.08 0.85 -10.33
CA ARG A 188 23.96 2.03 -10.21
C ARG A 188 23.68 2.82 -8.94
N LYS A 189 22.40 3.14 -8.67
CA LYS A 189 21.99 3.88 -7.47
C LYS A 189 22.41 3.18 -6.18
N VAL A 190 22.21 1.86 -6.10
CA VAL A 190 22.65 1.07 -4.94
C VAL A 190 24.17 1.12 -4.75
N ARG A 191 24.96 1.06 -5.84
CA ARG A 191 26.43 1.16 -5.76
C ARG A 191 26.92 2.53 -5.26
N VAL A 192 26.18 3.60 -5.55
CA VAL A 192 26.48 4.97 -5.08
C VAL A 192 26.03 5.18 -3.61
N GLY A 193 25.53 4.11 -2.96
CA GLY A 193 25.06 4.16 -1.58
C GLY A 193 23.63 4.70 -1.44
N GLU A 194 22.90 4.89 -2.54
CA GLU A 194 21.47 5.14 -2.44
C GLU A 194 20.80 3.89 -1.88
N THR A 195 20.26 4.02 -0.67
CA THR A 195 19.64 2.91 0.04
C THR A 195 18.46 2.42 -0.78
N ALA A 196 18.52 1.15 -1.18
CA ALA A 196 17.48 0.52 -1.98
C ALA A 196 16.11 0.76 -1.34
N THR A 197 15.25 1.49 -2.02
CA THR A 197 13.89 1.81 -1.57
C THR A 197 12.92 0.61 -1.63
N SER A 198 13.45 -0.61 -1.74
CA SER A 198 12.77 -1.82 -1.27
C SER A 198 13.19 -2.07 0.16
N ALA A 199 12.48 -1.44 1.09
CA ALA A 199 12.68 -1.56 2.51
C ALA A 199 12.77 -3.05 2.92
N ARG A 200 13.92 -3.46 3.47
CA ARG A 200 14.17 -4.80 4.02
C ARG A 200 13.05 -5.14 4.99
N ALA A 201 12.60 -6.39 4.98
CA ALA A 201 11.57 -6.86 5.89
C ALA A 201 12.02 -6.69 7.35
N ILE A 202 11.18 -6.05 8.18
CA ILE A 202 11.37 -6.17 9.63
C ILE A 202 10.86 -7.54 10.06
N THR A 203 11.66 -8.32 10.79
CA THR A 203 11.24 -9.67 11.17
C THR A 203 10.64 -9.69 12.58
N GLN A 204 9.92 -10.76 12.92
CA GLN A 204 9.43 -10.98 14.27
C GLN A 204 10.60 -10.97 15.29
N GLU A 205 11.75 -11.53 14.91
CA GLU A 205 12.94 -11.62 15.75
C GLU A 205 13.55 -10.23 15.99
N THR A 206 13.61 -9.36 14.97
CA THR A 206 14.04 -7.98 15.16
C THR A 206 13.10 -7.23 16.10
N LEU A 207 11.78 -7.40 15.93
CA LEU A 207 10.78 -6.80 16.83
C LEU A 207 10.91 -7.33 18.27
N LEU A 208 11.23 -8.61 18.44
CA LEU A 208 11.49 -9.20 19.75
C LEU A 208 12.74 -8.58 20.40
N LYS A 209 13.84 -8.42 19.65
CA LYS A 209 15.06 -7.77 20.14
C LYS A 209 14.79 -6.32 20.57
N LEU A 210 14.08 -5.55 19.75
CA LEU A 210 13.66 -4.18 20.06
C LEU A 210 12.79 -4.15 21.32
N TYR A 211 11.82 -5.06 21.43
CA TYR A 211 10.95 -5.16 22.61
C TYR A 211 11.76 -5.47 23.88
N MET A 212 12.68 -6.44 23.82
CA MET A 212 13.51 -6.80 24.98
C MET A 212 14.42 -5.65 25.40
N PHE A 213 15.04 -4.97 24.43
CA PHE A 213 15.88 -3.79 24.69
C PHE A 213 15.07 -2.65 25.34
N ASN A 214 13.92 -2.31 24.74
CA ASN A 214 13.08 -1.21 25.22
C ASN A 214 12.46 -1.46 26.61
N ASN A 215 12.34 -2.72 27.03
CA ASN A 215 11.81 -3.11 28.33
C ASN A 215 12.90 -3.41 29.38
N GLN A 216 14.17 -3.13 29.10
CA GLN A 216 15.21 -3.21 30.12
C GLN A 216 14.92 -2.23 31.27
N PRO A 217 15.12 -2.61 32.55
CA PRO A 217 14.75 -1.78 33.70
C PRO A 217 15.31 -0.34 33.67
N GLU A 218 16.53 -0.19 33.16
CA GLU A 218 17.23 1.11 33.04
C GLU A 218 16.57 2.05 32.01
N ILE A 219 15.94 1.48 30.99
CA ILE A 219 15.37 2.18 29.84
C ILE A 219 13.86 2.37 30.00
N ALA A 220 13.17 1.36 30.55
CA ALA A 220 11.72 1.31 30.69
C ALA A 220 11.17 2.28 31.74
N LYS A 221 12.03 2.77 32.64
CA LYS A 221 11.67 3.70 33.71
C LYS A 221 11.46 5.10 33.15
N VAL A 222 10.24 5.61 33.28
CA VAL A 222 9.90 6.99 32.94
C VAL A 222 10.65 7.93 33.90
N LYS A 223 11.51 8.78 33.35
CA LYS A 223 12.26 9.79 34.10
C LYS A 223 11.47 11.11 34.10
N GLU A 224 11.47 11.81 35.24
CA GLU A 224 10.92 13.18 35.30
C GLU A 224 11.79 14.13 34.49
N TYR A 225 11.13 15.08 33.83
CA TYR A 225 11.82 16.09 33.04
C TYR A 225 12.67 16.99 33.95
N LYS A 226 13.99 16.98 33.72
CA LYS A 226 14.91 17.95 34.30
C LYS A 226 15.39 18.90 33.20
N PRO A 227 15.26 20.23 33.36
CA PRO A 227 15.80 21.17 32.39
C PRO A 227 17.33 21.05 32.37
N GLY A 228 17.87 20.44 31.32
CA GLY A 228 19.31 20.37 31.08
C GLY A 228 19.79 21.54 30.22
N SER A 229 21.03 22.01 30.43
CA SER A 229 21.69 22.86 29.44
C SER A 229 21.90 22.04 28.17
N ARG A 230 21.86 22.68 26.99
CA ARG A 230 22.07 22.07 25.66
C ARG A 230 23.52 21.53 25.46
N LYS A 231 24.12 20.87 26.45
CA LYS A 231 25.25 19.98 26.17
C LYS A 231 24.63 18.70 25.61
N ALA A 232 24.64 18.60 24.28
CA ALA A 232 24.36 17.36 23.57
C ALA A 232 25.10 16.22 24.27
N THR A 233 24.36 15.36 24.95
CA THR A 233 24.92 14.15 25.52
C THR A 233 25.42 13.32 24.34
N LYS A 234 26.71 13.01 24.37
CA LYS A 234 27.48 12.36 23.29
C LYS A 234 27.22 10.85 23.20
N GLU A 235 26.26 10.31 23.95
CA GLU A 235 25.99 8.88 23.96
C GLU A 235 24.96 8.52 22.88
N PRO A 236 25.30 7.62 21.92
CA PRO A 236 24.42 7.25 20.80
C PRO A 236 23.02 6.75 21.19
N HIS A 237 22.83 6.33 22.45
CA HIS A 237 21.60 5.70 22.94
C HIS A 237 20.58 6.66 23.58
N GLU A 238 20.92 7.95 23.73
CA GLU A 238 20.04 8.95 24.39
C GLU A 238 19.12 9.71 23.42
N TRP A 239 18.77 9.11 22.28
CA TRP A 239 17.86 9.73 21.30
C TRP A 239 16.37 9.69 21.74
N GLY A 240 16.00 8.81 22.68
CA GLY A 240 14.61 8.63 23.13
C GLY A 240 14.48 7.89 24.46
N GLY A 241 13.53 8.32 25.29
CA GLY A 241 13.27 7.73 26.60
C GLY A 241 12.17 6.65 26.58
N ALA A 242 11.68 6.30 27.78
CA ALA A 242 10.68 5.27 27.99
C ALA A 242 9.37 5.53 27.21
N ARG A 243 8.89 6.79 27.17
CA ARG A 243 7.65 7.15 26.46
C ARG A 243 7.82 6.99 24.95
N ALA A 244 8.88 7.56 24.39
CA ALA A 244 9.22 7.42 22.97
C ALA A 244 9.30 5.94 22.55
N ARG A 245 9.92 5.08 23.35
CA ARG A 245 10.06 3.65 23.05
C ARG A 245 8.74 2.88 23.15
N ARG A 246 7.86 3.23 24.08
CA ARG A 246 6.49 2.67 24.18
C ARG A 246 5.62 3.09 22.98
N LEU A 247 5.68 4.38 22.59
CA LEU A 247 5.04 4.90 21.38
C LEU A 247 5.47 4.10 20.16
N LEU A 248 6.78 3.94 19.96
CA LEU A 248 7.33 3.19 18.83
C LEU A 248 6.92 1.72 18.86
N THR A 249 6.91 1.09 20.04
CA THR A 249 6.49 -0.31 20.17
C THR A 249 5.05 -0.50 19.68
N LEU A 250 4.12 0.37 20.10
CA LEU A 250 2.74 0.33 19.59
C LEU A 250 2.69 0.55 18.08
N ALA A 251 3.39 1.57 17.59
CA ALA A 251 3.42 1.88 16.16
C ALA A 251 3.96 0.72 15.32
N TYR A 252 5.01 0.05 15.78
CA TYR A 252 5.60 -1.12 15.12
C TYR A 252 4.60 -2.28 15.04
N VAL A 253 3.92 -2.57 16.15
CA VAL A 253 2.94 -3.66 16.22
C VAL A 253 1.76 -3.37 15.28
N LEU A 254 1.21 -2.16 15.29
CA LEU A 254 0.11 -1.79 14.38
C LEU A 254 0.57 -1.83 12.92
N ALA A 255 1.75 -1.30 12.61
CA ALA A 255 2.29 -1.30 11.25
C ALA A 255 2.49 -2.72 10.70
N PHE A 256 3.05 -3.59 11.54
CA PHE A 256 3.35 -4.98 11.20
C PHE A 256 2.08 -5.80 11.05
N LEU A 257 1.18 -5.79 12.04
CA LEU A 257 -0.03 -6.61 12.03
C LEU A 257 -1.05 -6.14 10.99
N CYS A 258 -1.22 -4.83 10.82
CA CYS A 258 -2.22 -4.28 9.89
C CYS A 258 -1.67 -4.08 8.47
N LEU A 259 -0.42 -4.45 8.19
CA LEU A 259 0.23 -4.27 6.89
C LEU A 259 0.24 -2.79 6.44
N LEU A 260 0.49 -1.87 7.37
CA LEU A 260 0.50 -0.43 7.09
C LEU A 260 1.84 0.01 6.53
N ARG A 261 1.80 1.01 5.65
CA ARG A 261 2.99 1.81 5.40
C ARG A 261 3.21 2.68 6.64
N PHE A 262 4.47 2.91 6.96
CA PHE A 262 4.81 3.66 8.17
C PHE A 262 4.23 5.10 8.16
N ASP A 263 3.99 5.72 7.00
CA ASP A 263 3.43 7.08 6.88
C ASP A 263 1.92 7.14 7.15
N GLU A 264 1.28 5.97 7.23
CA GLU A 264 -0.12 5.80 7.61
C GLU A 264 -0.26 5.72 9.15
N VAL A 265 0.76 5.25 9.87
CA VAL A 265 0.67 4.95 11.31
C VAL A 265 0.51 6.21 12.17
N PRO A 266 1.29 7.30 12.00
CA PRO A 266 1.14 8.48 12.84
C PRO A 266 -0.24 9.15 12.74
N LYS A 267 -1.00 8.86 11.68
CA LYS A 267 -2.32 9.48 11.41
C LYS A 267 -3.45 8.84 12.21
N ILE A 268 -3.21 7.71 12.87
CA ILE A 268 -4.20 7.00 13.68
C ILE A 268 -4.61 7.88 14.87
N GLN A 269 -5.91 8.00 15.07
CA GLN A 269 -6.51 8.74 16.19
C GLN A 269 -7.11 7.79 17.21
N VAL A 270 -7.34 8.29 18.43
CA VAL A 270 -7.93 7.49 19.51
C VAL A 270 -9.32 6.98 19.11
N HIS A 271 -10.13 7.81 18.44
CA HIS A 271 -11.47 7.44 17.98
C HIS A 271 -11.50 6.37 16.89
N ASP A 272 -10.37 6.10 16.23
CA ASP A 272 -10.24 5.03 15.24
C ASP A 272 -10.20 3.64 15.91
N ILE A 273 -9.97 3.59 17.23
CA ILE A 273 -9.87 2.38 18.02
C ILE A 273 -11.13 2.20 18.86
N GLU A 274 -11.85 1.12 18.60
CA GLU A 274 -13.04 0.72 19.35
C GLU A 274 -12.73 -0.56 20.15
N TRP A 275 -13.04 -0.56 21.44
CA TRP A 275 -12.94 -1.78 22.27
C TRP A 275 -14.17 -2.65 22.02
N VAL A 276 -13.96 -3.82 21.43
CA VAL A 276 -15.02 -4.83 21.21
C VAL A 276 -15.16 -5.71 22.45
N SER A 277 -14.05 -5.99 23.13
CA SER A 277 -13.99 -6.66 24.43
C SER A 277 -12.64 -6.36 25.10
N ASP A 278 -12.44 -6.78 26.36
CA ASP A 278 -11.16 -6.65 27.08
C ASP A 278 -9.97 -7.30 26.36
N THR A 279 -10.24 -8.21 25.42
CA THR A 279 -9.21 -8.94 24.67
C THR A 279 -9.22 -8.64 23.17
N CYS A 280 -10.04 -7.69 22.71
CA CYS A 280 -10.17 -7.38 21.28
C CYS A 280 -10.46 -5.89 21.05
N ILE A 281 -9.64 -5.27 20.19
CA ILE A 281 -9.90 -3.94 19.64
C ILE A 281 -10.17 -4.03 18.15
N LYS A 282 -11.00 -3.11 17.67
CA LYS A 282 -11.29 -2.89 16.26
C LYS A 282 -10.67 -1.56 15.87
N LEU A 283 -9.71 -1.61 14.94
CA LEU A 283 -9.07 -0.43 14.37
C LEU A 283 -9.69 -0.13 13.00
N THR A 284 -10.33 1.03 12.87
CA THR A 284 -10.94 1.51 11.63
C THR A 284 -10.13 2.68 11.10
N LEU A 285 -9.51 2.52 9.93
CA LEU A 285 -8.65 3.58 9.38
C LEU A 285 -9.45 4.49 8.46
N PRO A 286 -9.43 5.82 8.67
CA PRO A 286 -10.24 6.76 7.90
C PRO A 286 -9.82 6.83 6.42
N PHE A 287 -8.52 6.61 6.14
CA PHE A 287 -7.98 6.63 4.78
C PHE A 287 -6.89 5.55 4.60
N ARG A 288 -6.95 4.79 3.51
CA ARG A 288 -5.82 3.98 3.01
C ARG A 288 -5.50 4.33 1.58
N LYS A 289 -4.20 4.49 1.28
CA LYS A 289 -3.71 4.68 -0.11
C LYS A 289 -4.04 3.50 -1.04
N THR A 290 -4.40 2.33 -0.50
CA THR A 290 -4.73 1.13 -1.28
C THR A 290 -6.23 0.84 -1.40
N SER A 291 -7.12 1.59 -0.72
CA SER A 291 -8.56 1.43 -0.90
C SER A 291 -9.05 2.42 -1.96
N GLN A 292 -9.00 2.01 -3.22
CA GLN A 292 -9.53 2.79 -4.34
C GLN A 292 -11.07 2.68 -4.47
N PHE A 293 -11.73 1.79 -3.71
CA PHE A 293 -13.13 1.40 -3.91
C PHE A 293 -14.06 1.60 -2.71
N GLY A 294 -13.67 2.39 -1.71
CA GLY A 294 -14.53 2.77 -0.58
C GLY A 294 -14.52 1.77 0.58
N GLY A 295 -14.48 2.31 1.81
CA GLY A 295 -14.49 1.57 3.09
C GLY A 295 -13.26 0.70 3.33
N VAL A 296 -12.32 1.15 4.17
CA VAL A 296 -11.28 0.25 4.68
C VAL A 296 -11.94 -0.74 5.64
N LYS A 297 -11.92 -2.04 5.33
CA LYS A 297 -12.36 -3.07 6.28
C LYS A 297 -11.60 -2.90 7.60
N PRO A 298 -12.28 -2.95 8.75
CA PRO A 298 -11.63 -2.76 10.04
C PRO A 298 -10.69 -3.92 10.39
N PHE A 299 -9.67 -3.62 11.18
CA PHE A 299 -8.71 -4.58 11.71
C PHE A 299 -9.14 -5.03 13.10
N TYR A 300 -9.49 -6.32 13.24
CA TYR A 300 -9.75 -6.92 14.54
C TYR A 300 -8.44 -7.45 15.14
N LEU A 301 -7.99 -6.82 16.22
CA LEU A 301 -6.71 -7.08 16.86
C LEU A 301 -6.95 -7.66 18.25
N HIS A 302 -6.43 -8.85 18.49
CA HIS A 302 -6.66 -9.61 19.72
C HIS A 302 -5.46 -9.58 20.67
N LEU A 303 -5.72 -9.84 21.95
CA LEU A 303 -4.71 -10.09 22.96
C LEU A 303 -3.93 -11.36 22.60
N PHE A 304 -2.61 -11.22 22.45
CA PHE A 304 -1.73 -12.34 22.13
C PHE A 304 -1.23 -13.06 23.39
N PRO A 305 -0.86 -14.35 23.29
CA PRO A 305 -0.28 -15.10 24.40
C PRO A 305 1.07 -14.50 24.86
N PRO A 306 1.55 -14.83 26.08
CA PRO A 306 2.77 -14.24 26.64
C PRO A 306 4.02 -14.36 25.77
N HIS A 307 4.20 -15.50 25.07
CA HIS A 307 5.35 -15.72 24.19
C HIS A 307 5.36 -14.83 22.92
N LEU A 308 4.24 -14.15 22.62
CA LEU A 308 4.10 -13.16 21.55
C LEU A 308 3.85 -11.75 22.12
N ALA A 309 4.27 -11.47 23.36
CA ALA A 309 4.05 -10.16 23.99
C ALA A 309 4.62 -8.99 23.17
N HIS A 310 5.74 -9.18 22.47
CA HIS A 310 6.37 -8.20 21.59
C HIS A 310 5.55 -7.85 20.34
N LEU A 311 4.58 -8.69 19.97
CA LEU A 311 3.64 -8.45 18.88
C LEU A 311 2.21 -8.17 19.38
N CYS A 312 2.00 -8.04 20.70
CA CYS A 312 0.66 -7.94 21.25
C CYS A 312 0.10 -6.50 21.16
N PRO A 313 -0.93 -6.25 20.33
CA PRO A 313 -1.46 -4.89 20.12
C PRO A 313 -2.11 -4.34 21.39
N ILE A 314 -2.85 -5.18 22.13
CA ILE A 314 -3.54 -4.79 23.36
C ILE A 314 -2.55 -4.33 24.44
N ARG A 315 -1.49 -5.11 24.69
CA ARG A 315 -0.46 -4.75 25.68
C ARG A 315 0.31 -3.50 25.26
N ALA A 316 0.69 -3.41 23.99
CA ALA A 316 1.41 -2.24 23.49
C ALA A 316 0.55 -0.96 23.59
N LEU A 317 -0.75 -1.07 23.31
CA LEU A 317 -1.69 0.05 23.41
C LEU A 317 -1.88 0.48 24.86
N ALA A 318 -2.15 -0.46 25.77
CA ALA A 318 -2.31 -0.17 27.20
C ALA A 318 -1.06 0.51 27.79
N ASN A 319 0.13 -0.03 27.52
CA ASN A 319 1.39 0.52 27.98
C ASN A 319 1.66 1.95 27.47
N TRP A 320 1.16 2.29 26.28
CA TRP A 320 1.31 3.61 25.69
C TRP A 320 0.30 4.60 26.26
N ILE A 321 -0.99 4.25 26.28
CA ILE A 321 -2.06 5.13 26.81
C ILE A 321 -1.76 5.53 28.26
N GLU A 322 -1.31 4.58 29.08
CA GLU A 322 -0.98 4.81 30.50
C GLU A 322 0.08 5.90 30.69
N VAL A 323 1.10 5.98 29.81
CA VAL A 323 2.20 6.96 29.97
C VAL A 323 2.01 8.24 29.17
N ALA A 324 1.20 8.17 28.13
CA ALA A 324 0.96 9.29 27.22
C ALA A 324 -0.16 10.20 27.73
N ASP A 325 -1.07 9.67 28.55
CA ASP A 325 -2.25 10.36 29.07
C ASP A 325 -3.08 11.01 27.94
N ILE A 326 -3.23 10.27 26.84
CA ILE A 326 -3.99 10.69 25.66
C ILE A 326 -5.37 10.05 25.72
N THR A 327 -6.40 10.89 25.79
CA THR A 327 -7.82 10.48 25.79
C THR A 327 -8.53 10.77 24.47
N ASP A 328 -8.01 11.69 23.66
CA ASP A 328 -8.59 12.10 22.38
C ASP A 328 -7.52 12.49 21.33
N GLY A 329 -7.95 12.68 20.08
CA GLY A 329 -7.11 13.17 18.98
C GLY A 329 -6.10 12.14 18.47
N PHE A 330 -4.93 12.60 18.01
CA PHE A 330 -3.89 11.72 17.47
C PHE A 330 -3.28 10.82 18.54
N LEU A 331 -3.19 9.53 18.24
CA LEU A 331 -2.59 8.51 19.12
C LEU A 331 -1.07 8.65 19.18
N PHE A 332 -0.46 9.08 18.08
CA PHE A 332 1.00 9.24 17.90
C PHE A 332 1.38 10.71 17.81
N ARG A 333 1.31 11.41 18.95
CA ARG A 333 1.67 12.84 19.03
C ARG A 333 3.18 13.04 18.93
N LYS A 334 3.60 14.26 18.57
CA LYS A 334 5.01 14.65 18.54
C LYS A 334 5.65 14.51 19.93
N MET A 335 6.88 14.02 19.97
CA MET A 335 7.68 14.01 21.20
C MET A 335 8.40 15.35 21.37
N ALA A 336 8.21 15.99 22.52
CA ALA A 336 8.94 17.17 22.95
C ALA A 336 10.21 16.78 23.71
N SER A 337 11.09 17.77 23.94
CA SER A 337 12.36 17.55 24.63
C SER A 337 12.17 16.88 26.00
N GLY A 338 13.07 15.92 26.28
CA GLY A 338 13.08 15.15 27.52
C GLY A 338 11.96 14.11 27.61
N ASP A 339 11.64 13.44 26.50
CA ASP A 339 10.71 12.31 26.47
C ASP A 339 9.29 12.66 26.93
N ARG A 340 8.83 13.86 26.56
CA ARG A 340 7.48 14.37 26.86
C ARG A 340 6.59 14.26 25.63
N VAL A 341 5.32 13.94 25.84
CA VAL A 341 4.32 13.94 24.76
C VAL A 341 3.82 15.36 24.55
N SER A 342 3.67 15.81 23.31
CA SER A 342 3.11 17.13 23.01
C SER A 342 1.64 17.19 23.42
N MET A 343 1.24 18.32 24.03
CA MET A 343 -0.16 18.62 24.33
C MET A 343 -0.95 19.00 23.08
N GLU A 344 -0.28 19.51 22.05
CA GLU A 344 -0.90 19.84 20.77
C GLU A 344 -1.45 18.59 20.10
N ASN A 345 -2.67 18.68 19.57
CA ASN A 345 -3.29 17.62 18.78
C ASN A 345 -2.70 17.58 17.35
N ALA A 346 -1.40 17.29 17.27
CA ALA A 346 -0.66 17.16 16.04
C ALA A 346 0.11 15.84 16.03
N HIS A 347 -0.04 15.07 14.96
CA HIS A 347 0.70 13.83 14.80
C HIS A 347 2.19 14.08 14.61
N MET A 348 3.01 13.09 14.98
CA MET A 348 4.42 13.04 14.62
C MET A 348 4.59 12.97 13.10
N THR A 349 5.61 13.64 12.55
CA THR A 349 5.92 13.54 11.12
C THR A 349 6.51 12.17 10.80
N SER A 350 6.33 11.72 9.55
CA SER A 350 6.89 10.44 9.10
C SER A 350 8.42 10.44 9.20
N GLU A 351 9.06 11.57 8.91
CA GLU A 351 10.52 11.74 8.98
C GLU A 351 11.05 11.54 10.40
N CYS A 352 10.40 12.17 11.39
CA CYS A 352 10.77 12.03 12.80
C CYS A 352 10.58 10.59 13.28
N PHE A 353 9.47 9.95 12.90
CA PHE A 353 9.25 8.55 13.22
C PHE A 353 10.33 7.64 12.61
N LEU A 354 10.72 7.88 11.36
CA LEU A 354 11.75 7.10 10.67
C LEU A 354 13.12 7.25 11.35
N GLU A 355 13.47 8.47 11.74
CA GLU A 355 14.70 8.76 12.47
C GLU A 355 14.74 8.03 13.82
N MET A 356 13.67 8.14 14.60
CA MET A 356 13.52 7.42 15.86
C MET A 356 13.60 5.91 15.69
N PHE A 357 12.96 5.36 14.66
CA PHE A 357 13.03 3.94 14.34
C PHE A 357 14.45 3.50 13.98
N ARG A 358 15.16 4.28 13.15
CA ARG A 358 16.55 3.98 12.78
C ARG A 358 17.47 3.99 14.00
N ASN A 359 17.32 4.97 14.88
CA ASN A 359 18.09 5.02 16.12
C ASN A 359 17.78 3.82 17.04
N ASN A 360 16.52 3.38 17.11
CA ASN A 360 16.13 2.18 17.86
C ASN A 360 16.75 0.89 17.28
N LEU A 361 16.89 0.80 15.95
CA LEU A 361 17.62 -0.32 15.32
C LEU A 361 19.11 -0.29 15.66
N LEU A 362 19.73 0.88 15.72
CA LEU A 362 21.14 1.02 16.10
C LEU A 362 21.37 0.59 17.56
N ASP A 363 20.42 0.81 18.45
CA ASP A 363 20.49 0.35 19.85
C ASP A 363 20.65 -1.17 19.98
N ILE A 364 20.07 -1.94 19.06
CA ILE A 364 20.20 -3.40 19.01
C ILE A 364 21.29 -3.87 18.04
N GLY A 365 22.16 -2.96 17.60
CA GLY A 365 23.27 -3.25 16.67
C GLY A 365 22.82 -3.66 15.26
N THR A 366 21.60 -3.28 14.85
CA THR A 366 21.08 -3.58 13.51
C THR A 366 21.29 -2.38 12.58
N ASP A 367 21.88 -2.62 11.40
CA ASP A 367 22.01 -1.57 10.39
C ASP A 367 20.62 -1.06 9.98
N SER A 368 20.42 0.25 10.14
CA SER A 368 19.14 0.90 9.91
C SER A 368 18.95 1.38 8.46
N ALA A 369 20.03 1.45 7.69
CA ALA A 369 20.04 1.91 6.30
C ALA A 369 19.05 1.16 5.38
N PRO A 370 18.98 -0.18 5.37
CA PRO A 370 18.10 -0.92 4.46
C PRO A 370 16.61 -0.85 4.85
N TYR A 371 16.28 -0.26 6.00
CA TYR A 371 14.90 -0.16 6.48
C TYR A 371 14.24 1.17 6.09
N GLY A 372 12.94 1.09 5.81
CA GLY A 372 12.19 2.21 5.27
C GLY A 372 10.69 2.02 5.36
N THR A 373 9.99 2.80 4.54
CA THR A 373 8.54 3.01 4.65
C THR A 373 7.68 1.75 4.52
N HIS A 374 8.21 0.76 3.81
CA HIS A 374 7.56 -0.51 3.51
C HIS A 374 8.05 -1.68 4.38
N SER A 375 9.01 -1.48 5.29
CA SER A 375 9.64 -2.56 6.05
C SER A 375 8.65 -3.34 6.91
N PHE A 376 7.76 -2.64 7.62
CA PHE A 376 6.72 -3.26 8.46
C PHE A 376 5.67 -3.98 7.64
N ARG A 377 5.18 -3.34 6.56
CA ARG A 377 4.23 -3.96 5.63
C ARG A 377 4.78 -5.24 5.00
N ARG A 378 6.05 -5.23 4.60
CA ARG A 378 6.76 -6.40 4.05
C ARG A 378 6.91 -7.49 5.12
N GLY A 379 7.46 -7.14 6.27
CA GLY A 379 7.68 -8.05 7.38
C GLY A 379 6.41 -8.74 7.87
N GLY A 380 5.34 -7.96 8.06
CA GLY A 380 4.04 -8.48 8.45
C GLY A 380 3.44 -9.41 7.40
N CYS A 381 3.59 -9.08 6.11
CA CYS A 381 3.12 -9.94 5.02
C CYS A 381 3.86 -11.27 5.00
N GLN A 382 5.18 -11.25 5.15
CA GLN A 382 6.01 -12.45 5.22
C GLN A 382 5.66 -13.27 6.45
N TRP A 383 5.52 -12.65 7.62
CA TRP A 383 5.16 -13.33 8.87
C TRP A 383 3.77 -13.99 8.81
N LEU A 384 2.76 -13.30 8.28
CA LEU A 384 1.43 -13.88 8.08
C LEU A 384 1.48 -15.09 7.14
N TYR A 385 2.32 -15.03 6.10
CA TYR A 385 2.50 -16.11 5.14
C TYR A 385 3.29 -17.30 5.71
N THR A 386 4.45 -17.06 6.33
CA THR A 386 5.38 -18.12 6.76
C THR A 386 5.10 -18.63 8.16
N CYS A 387 4.85 -17.75 9.13
CA CYS A 387 4.65 -18.13 10.53
C CYS A 387 3.17 -18.44 10.81
N CYS A 388 2.25 -17.58 10.36
CA CYS A 388 0.82 -17.82 10.56
C CYS A 388 0.19 -18.73 9.50
N ARG A 389 0.90 -19.00 8.40
CA ARG A 389 0.45 -19.87 7.30
C ARG A 389 -0.88 -19.42 6.67
N TRP A 390 -1.11 -18.11 6.59
CA TRP A 390 -2.28 -17.57 5.89
C TRP A 390 -2.13 -17.76 4.39
N GLY A 391 -3.21 -18.20 3.73
CA GLY A 391 -3.28 -18.22 2.27
C GLY A 391 -3.26 -16.81 1.69
N LEU A 392 -2.69 -16.65 0.49
CA LEU A 392 -2.59 -15.34 -0.18
C LEU A 392 -3.91 -14.59 -0.29
N PRO A 393 -5.08 -15.22 -0.60
CA PRO A 393 -6.35 -14.49 -0.65
C PRO A 393 -6.70 -13.81 0.68
N ARG A 394 -6.45 -14.48 1.81
CA ARG A 394 -6.70 -13.93 3.15
C ARG A 394 -5.77 -12.77 3.46
N ILE A 395 -4.51 -12.85 3.07
CA ILE A 395 -3.54 -11.76 3.24
C ILE A 395 -3.92 -10.56 2.37
N CYS A 396 -4.37 -10.79 1.12
CA CYS A 396 -4.84 -9.73 0.24
C CYS A 396 -6.07 -9.03 0.82
N ASP A 397 -7.06 -9.79 1.30
CA ASP A 397 -8.26 -9.23 1.94
C ASP A 397 -7.89 -8.38 3.17
N TRP A 398 -7.03 -8.92 4.05
CA TRP A 398 -6.54 -8.21 5.24
C TRP A 398 -5.72 -6.95 4.89
N GLY A 399 -4.85 -7.04 3.89
CA GLY A 399 -3.98 -5.94 3.45
C GLY A 399 -4.69 -4.87 2.62
N GLY A 400 -5.94 -5.10 2.21
CA GLY A 400 -6.65 -4.27 1.24
C GLY A 400 -5.94 -4.24 -0.11
N TRP A 401 -5.48 -5.40 -0.57
CA TRP A 401 -4.88 -5.60 -1.90
C TRP A 401 -5.87 -6.29 -2.83
N SER A 402 -5.76 -6.01 -4.13
CA SER A 402 -6.56 -6.71 -5.14
C SER A 402 -6.31 -8.22 -5.05
N THR A 403 -7.40 -8.98 -5.09
CA THR A 403 -7.42 -10.44 -5.17
C THR A 403 -7.24 -10.95 -6.60
N GLU A 404 -7.24 -10.06 -7.60
CA GLU A 404 -6.99 -10.41 -8.99
C GLU A 404 -5.53 -10.84 -9.19
N PHE A 405 -5.33 -12.03 -9.74
CA PHE A 405 -4.02 -12.66 -9.88
C PHE A 405 -3.04 -11.90 -10.80
N SER A 406 -3.54 -11.02 -11.68
CA SER A 406 -2.73 -10.13 -12.51
C SER A 406 -1.95 -9.09 -11.69
N ASN A 407 -2.33 -8.87 -10.43
CA ASN A 407 -1.69 -7.91 -9.54
C ASN A 407 -0.52 -8.52 -8.76
N VAL A 408 0.68 -8.39 -9.31
CA VAL A 408 1.98 -8.76 -8.67
C VAL A 408 2.34 -7.96 -7.40
N THR A 409 1.40 -7.17 -6.85
CA THR A 409 1.66 -6.30 -5.70
C THR A 409 2.03 -7.07 -4.45
N ILE A 410 1.35 -8.19 -4.15
CA ILE A 410 1.68 -9.02 -2.98
C ILE A 410 3.05 -9.69 -3.13
N VAL A 411 3.43 -10.12 -4.35
CA VAL A 411 4.74 -10.74 -4.61
C VAL A 411 5.88 -9.79 -4.26
N LYS A 412 5.70 -8.48 -4.51
CA LYS A 412 6.68 -7.46 -4.11
C LYS A 412 6.90 -7.40 -2.60
N TYR A 413 5.94 -7.82 -1.77
CA TYR A 413 6.07 -7.87 -0.30
C TYR A 413 6.46 -9.25 0.22
N LEU A 414 6.34 -10.30 -0.59
CA LEU A 414 6.79 -11.64 -0.21
C LEU A 414 8.27 -11.87 -0.53
N ILE A 415 8.76 -11.31 -1.64
CA ILE A 415 10.11 -11.56 -2.14
C ILE A 415 10.86 -10.23 -2.33
N SER A 416 12.09 -10.16 -1.81
CA SER A 416 13.07 -9.08 -2.08
C SER A 416 14.47 -9.67 -2.11
N TYR A 417 15.36 -9.07 -2.90
CA TYR A 417 16.79 -9.38 -2.79
C TYR A 417 17.41 -8.81 -1.51
N ALA A 418 16.76 -7.81 -0.89
CA ALA A 418 17.27 -7.16 0.31
C ALA A 418 16.94 -7.97 1.58
N ASP A 419 16.06 -8.95 1.46
CA ASP A 419 15.66 -9.81 2.57
C ASP A 419 16.69 -10.93 2.73
N GLU A 420 17.07 -11.22 3.97
CA GLU A 420 17.91 -12.37 4.27
C GLU A 420 17.05 -13.65 4.22
N PRO A 421 17.50 -14.71 3.54
CA PRO A 421 16.80 -15.99 3.56
C PRO A 421 16.67 -16.48 5.00
N SER A 422 15.46 -16.83 5.41
CA SER A 422 15.22 -17.45 6.72
C SER A 422 15.79 -18.86 6.83
N GLU A 423 16.10 -19.48 5.69
CA GLU A 423 16.53 -20.86 5.58
C GLU A 423 17.71 -20.98 4.61
N ARG A 424 18.66 -21.87 4.91
CA ARG A 424 19.77 -22.17 4.00
C ARG A 424 19.23 -23.00 2.83
N ARG A 425 19.75 -22.72 1.63
CA ARG A 425 19.29 -23.37 0.40
C ARG A 425 19.46 -24.90 0.42
N GLU A 426 20.53 -25.39 1.05
CA GLU A 426 20.81 -26.82 1.22
C GLU A 426 19.75 -27.57 2.05
N ASP A 427 18.96 -26.85 2.86
CA ASP A 427 17.98 -27.41 3.77
C ASP A 427 16.57 -27.53 3.16
N TYR A 428 16.34 -27.07 1.92
CA TYR A 428 15.00 -26.99 1.30
C TYR A 428 14.36 -28.35 1.01
N MET A 429 15.18 -29.34 0.63
CA MET A 429 14.75 -30.71 0.31
C MET A 429 15.58 -31.74 1.07
N ASN A 430 16.21 -31.33 2.17
CA ASN A 430 17.01 -32.24 2.98
C ASN A 430 16.07 -33.13 3.81
N PRO A 431 15.98 -34.44 3.51
CA PRO A 431 15.07 -35.32 4.24
C PRO A 431 15.46 -35.56 5.68
N ASN A 432 16.72 -35.32 6.02
CA ASN A 432 17.23 -35.51 7.36
C ASN A 432 17.11 -34.23 8.20
N ARG A 433 16.41 -33.20 7.70
CA ARG A 433 16.22 -31.95 8.45
C ARG A 433 15.25 -32.20 9.61
N PRO A 434 15.59 -31.74 10.83
CA PRO A 434 14.65 -31.82 11.94
C PRO A 434 13.37 -31.02 11.60
N PRO A 435 12.17 -31.54 11.90
CA PRO A 435 10.92 -30.81 11.68
C PRO A 435 10.97 -29.49 12.44
N ALA A 436 10.43 -28.40 11.84
CA ALA A 436 10.36 -27.13 12.55
C ALA A 436 9.65 -27.30 13.90
N LEU A 437 10.12 -26.52 14.88
CA LEU A 437 9.49 -26.36 16.18
C LEU A 437 7.97 -26.23 16.02
N LYS A 438 7.22 -27.02 16.80
CA LYS A 438 5.77 -27.01 16.81
C LYS A 438 5.29 -25.59 17.06
N CYS A 439 4.49 -25.05 16.15
CA CYS A 439 3.86 -23.76 16.35
C CYS A 439 2.96 -23.85 17.59
N PHE A 440 3.26 -23.06 18.63
CA PHE A 440 2.48 -23.01 19.87
C PHE A 440 1.05 -22.49 19.66
N SER A 441 0.78 -21.82 18.53
CA SER A 441 -0.52 -21.23 18.23
C SER A 441 -1.43 -22.17 17.44
N CYS A 442 -0.94 -22.80 16.36
CA CYS A 442 -1.76 -23.69 15.51
C CYS A 442 -1.45 -25.18 15.66
N GLY A 443 -0.48 -25.55 16.49
CA GLY A 443 -0.08 -26.93 16.76
C GLY A 443 0.63 -27.64 15.60
N ARG A 444 0.81 -26.98 14.45
CA ARG A 444 1.49 -27.54 13.27
C ARG A 444 3.01 -27.50 13.44
N THR A 445 3.69 -28.59 13.12
CA THR A 445 5.13 -28.66 12.86
C THR A 445 5.35 -28.59 11.34
N CYS A 446 6.51 -28.13 10.86
CA CYS A 446 6.84 -28.20 9.42
C CYS A 446 8.33 -28.04 9.12
N HIS A 447 9.01 -29.15 8.83
CA HIS A 447 9.96 -29.29 7.72
C HIS A 447 9.88 -30.75 7.23
N CYS A 448 8.67 -31.21 6.97
CA CYS A 448 8.44 -32.55 6.44
C CYS A 448 8.87 -32.61 4.96
N ILE A 449 9.42 -33.78 4.60
CA ILE A 449 9.51 -34.33 3.24
C ILE A 449 8.12 -34.74 2.79
#